data_AF-A0A3E4N4N8-F1
#
_entry.id   AF-A0A3E4N4N8-F1
#
_cell.length_a   1.000
_cell.length_b   1.000
_cell.length_c   1.000
_cell.angle_alpha   90.00
_cell.angle_beta   90.00
_cell.angle_gamma   90.00
#
_symmetry.space_group_name_H-M   'P 1'
#
loop_
_entity.id
_entity.type
_entity.pdbx_description
1 polymer ?
#
loop_
_entity_poly.entity_id
_entity_poly.type
_entity_poly.pdbx_seq_one_letter_code
_entity_poly.pdbx_strand_id
1 'polypeptide(L)'
;MEKDKQQSRQTRRNKVRVVSARFTDIEYQAVEKRRKDAGVSLSRFVHSVLLTGKVVQRISKADADVLRKLAGEANNINQLAHKANAGGFAGVAAELMMLKKKIVQIIKQLSDDWKNK
;
A
#
# COMPACT_ATOMS: atom_id res chain seq x y z
N MET A 1 3.26 58.00 37.90
CA MET A 1 3.26 56.52 38.00
C MET A 1 2.91 55.97 36.64
N GLU A 2 3.94 55.70 35.85
CA GLU A 2 3.84 55.23 34.46
C GLU A 2 3.63 53.71 34.50
N LYS A 3 2.53 53.22 33.92
CA LYS A 3 2.22 51.78 33.89
C LYS A 3 2.97 51.16 32.71
N ASP A 4 3.98 50.36 33.01
CA ASP A 4 4.66 49.51 32.03
C ASP A 4 3.67 48.59 31.32
N LYS A 5 3.44 48.86 30.02
CA LYS A 5 2.73 47.95 29.12
C LYS A 5 3.66 46.78 28.80
N GLN A 6 3.48 45.66 29.51
CA GLN A 6 4.07 44.38 29.14
C GLN A 6 3.63 44.00 27.72
N GLN A 7 4.56 44.12 26.76
CA GLN A 7 4.41 43.60 25.40
C GLN A 7 4.27 42.08 25.48
N SER A 8 3.14 41.56 25.02
CA SER A 8 2.91 40.12 24.92
C SER A 8 3.87 39.53 23.90
N ARG A 9 4.74 38.63 24.35
CA ARG A 9 5.59 37.80 23.48
C ARG A 9 4.68 37.00 22.55
N GLN A 10 4.57 37.40 21.28
CA GLN A 10 3.91 36.60 20.27
C GLN A 10 4.71 35.32 20.03
N THR A 11 4.35 34.23 20.71
CA THR A 11 4.83 32.88 20.39
C THR A 11 4.36 32.54 18.98
N ARG A 12 5.28 32.53 18.01
CA ARG A 12 5.00 32.05 16.64
C ARG A 12 4.39 30.65 16.73
N ARG A 13 3.19 30.47 16.15
CA ARG A 13 2.55 29.15 16.04
C ARG A 13 3.33 28.32 15.01
N ASN A 14 3.97 27.24 15.45
CA ASN A 14 4.74 26.35 14.57
C ASN A 14 3.85 25.48 13.65
N LYS A 15 2.57 25.28 13.98
CA LYS A 15 1.59 24.52 13.19
C LYS A 15 0.72 25.47 12.38
N VAL A 16 1.12 25.75 11.13
CA VAL A 16 0.45 26.76 10.26
C VAL A 16 -0.42 26.16 9.15
N ARG A 17 -0.30 24.85 8.87
CA ARG A 17 -1.08 24.17 7.83
C ARG A 17 -2.21 23.35 8.45
N VAL A 18 -3.37 23.38 7.80
CA VAL A 18 -4.56 22.62 8.18
C VAL A 18 -4.82 21.53 7.13
N VAL A 19 -5.02 20.30 7.60
CA VAL A 19 -5.50 19.18 6.79
C VAL A 19 -6.91 18.89 7.26
N SER A 20 -7.90 18.98 6.36
CA SER A 20 -9.31 18.73 6.66
C SER A 20 -9.82 17.47 5.96
N ALA A 21 -10.72 16.76 6.62
CA ALA A 21 -11.44 15.61 6.08
C ALA A 21 -12.92 15.72 6.50
N ARG A 22 -13.82 15.28 5.62
CA ARG A 22 -15.26 15.21 5.91
C ARG A 22 -15.59 13.80 6.39
N PHE A 23 -16.46 13.71 7.39
CA PHE A 23 -16.89 12.46 8.00
C PHE A 23 -18.42 12.42 8.01
N THR A 24 -18.96 11.22 7.88
CA THR A 24 -20.34 10.91 8.27
C THR A 24 -20.44 10.88 9.80
N ASP A 25 -21.67 10.93 10.33
CA ASP A 25 -21.91 10.90 11.77
C ASP A 25 -21.35 9.61 12.42
N ILE A 26 -21.49 8.47 11.74
CA ILE A 26 -21.00 7.18 12.22
C ILE A 26 -19.47 7.15 12.27
N GLU A 27 -18.80 7.65 11.22
CA GLU A 27 -17.33 7.72 11.20
C GLU A 27 -16.81 8.67 12.28
N TYR A 28 -17.48 9.81 12.48
CA TYR A 28 -17.12 10.75 13.53
C TYR A 28 -17.24 10.13 14.92
N GLN A 29 -18.34 9.41 15.21
CA GLN A 29 -18.51 8.69 16.47
C GLN A 29 -17.42 7.63 16.68
N ALA A 30 -16.99 6.93 15.62
CA ALA A 30 -15.90 5.96 15.71
C ALA A 30 -14.56 6.63 16.04
N VAL A 31 -14.25 7.78 15.43
CA VAL A 31 -13.06 8.58 15.75
C VAL A 31 -13.13 9.07 17.18
N GLU A 32 -14.27 9.58 17.63
CA GLU A 32 -14.46 10.11 18.98
C GLU A 32 -14.31 9.03 20.05
N LYS A 33 -14.83 7.83 19.80
CA LYS A 33 -14.63 6.67 20.69
C LYS A 33 -13.15 6.35 20.83
N ARG A 34 -12.43 6.15 19.72
CA ARG A 34 -10.98 5.82 19.74
C ARG A 34 -10.15 6.91 20.42
N ARG A 35 -10.52 8.18 20.21
CA ARG A 35 -9.89 9.32 20.87
C ARG A 35 -10.08 9.25 22.39
N LYS A 36 -11.32 9.00 22.86
CA LYS A 36 -11.63 8.86 24.29
C LYS A 36 -10.87 7.70 24.91
N ASP A 37 -10.84 6.56 24.24
CA ASP A 37 -10.09 5.37 24.69
C ASP A 37 -8.58 5.67 24.82
N ALA A 38 -8.03 6.50 23.94
CA ALA A 38 -6.64 6.95 23.98
C ALA A 38 -6.36 8.11 24.95
N GLY A 39 -7.38 8.72 25.58
CA GLY A 39 -7.21 9.78 26.56
C GLY A 39 -6.59 11.09 26.04
N VAL A 40 -6.64 11.34 24.73
CA VAL A 40 -6.00 12.51 24.08
C VAL A 40 -7.01 13.47 23.44
N SER A 41 -6.62 14.70 23.15
CA SER A 41 -7.48 15.63 22.40
C SER A 41 -7.68 15.21 20.94
N LEU A 42 -8.77 15.66 20.30
CA LEU A 42 -9.12 15.23 18.94
C LEU A 42 -8.02 15.62 17.94
N SER A 43 -7.51 16.84 18.07
CA SER A 43 -6.39 17.33 17.26
C SER A 43 -5.14 16.47 17.44
N ARG A 44 -4.80 16.07 18.67
CA ARG A 44 -3.62 15.22 18.94
C ARG A 44 -3.82 13.81 18.40
N PHE A 45 -5.02 13.25 18.57
CA PHE A 45 -5.38 11.94 18.05
C PHE A 45 -5.26 11.91 16.52
N VAL A 46 -5.96 12.81 15.82
CA VAL A 46 -5.94 12.89 14.35
C VAL A 46 -4.52 13.13 13.84
N HIS A 47 -3.78 14.06 14.46
CA HIS A 47 -2.38 14.30 14.09
C HIS A 47 -1.50 13.07 14.29
N SER A 48 -1.66 12.33 15.39
CA SER A 48 -0.91 11.10 15.63
C SER A 48 -1.26 10.04 14.59
N VAL A 49 -2.55 9.78 14.38
CA VAL A 49 -3.04 8.77 13.42
C VAL A 49 -2.61 9.11 11.99
N LEU A 50 -2.60 10.39 11.60
CA LEU A 50 -2.14 10.80 10.27
C LEU A 50 -0.62 10.62 10.09
N LEU A 51 0.18 10.77 11.15
CA LEU A 51 1.63 10.58 11.07
C LEU A 51 2.06 9.10 11.23
N THR A 52 1.34 8.33 12.04
CA THR A 52 1.66 6.91 12.31
C THR A 52 0.86 5.96 11.43
N GLY A 53 -0.16 6.47 10.72
CA GLY A 53 -1.02 5.69 9.85
C GLY A 53 -0.22 5.12 8.70
N LYS A 54 -0.05 3.80 8.70
CA LYS A 54 0.55 3.10 7.56
C LYS A 54 -0.48 3.03 6.44
N VAL A 55 -0.29 3.83 5.38
CA VAL A 55 -1.02 3.62 4.12
C VAL A 55 -0.42 2.39 3.47
N VAL A 56 -1.08 1.24 3.65
CA VAL A 56 -0.68 0.00 2.99
C VAL A 56 -1.14 0.11 1.54
N GLN A 57 -0.21 0.38 0.62
CA GLN A 57 -0.46 0.14 -0.80
C GLN A 57 -0.82 -1.34 -0.95
N ARG A 58 -2.02 -1.62 -1.49
CA ARG A 58 -2.54 -2.99 -1.58
C ARG A 58 -1.69 -3.90 -2.46
N ILE A 59 -0.94 -3.30 -3.39
CA ILE A 59 0.01 -3.92 -4.30
C ILE A 59 1.17 -2.93 -4.39
N SER A 60 2.37 -3.34 -3.96
CA SER A 60 3.57 -2.51 -4.13
C SER A 60 3.91 -2.38 -5.62
N LYS A 61 4.71 -1.38 -6.01
CA LYS A 61 5.19 -1.28 -7.41
C LYS A 61 5.94 -2.56 -7.82
N ALA A 62 6.66 -3.18 -6.89
CA ALA A 62 7.36 -4.44 -7.13
C ALA A 62 6.36 -5.58 -7.38
N ASP A 63 5.32 -5.70 -6.56
CA ASP A 63 4.29 -6.74 -6.70
C ASP A 63 3.55 -6.58 -8.05
N ALA A 64 3.27 -5.34 -8.45
CA ALA A 64 2.67 -5.03 -9.75
C ALA A 64 3.57 -5.46 -10.92
N ASP A 65 4.88 -5.29 -10.80
CA ASP A 65 5.85 -5.75 -11.80
C ASP A 65 5.95 -7.29 -11.83
N VAL A 66 5.84 -7.96 -10.69
CA VAL A 66 5.80 -9.43 -10.59
C VAL A 66 4.51 -9.98 -11.22
N LEU A 67 3.36 -9.35 -10.97
CA LEU A 67 2.09 -9.69 -11.62
C LEU A 67 2.14 -9.47 -13.14
N ARG A 68 2.79 -8.40 -13.61
CA ARG A 68 2.98 -8.16 -15.05
C ARG A 68 3.85 -9.24 -15.70
N LYS A 69 4.91 -9.69 -15.03
CA LYS A 69 5.73 -10.82 -15.50
C LYS A 69 4.91 -12.10 -15.58
N LEU A 70 4.08 -12.40 -14.58
CA LEU A 70 3.19 -13.56 -14.59
C LEU A 70 2.22 -13.53 -15.78
N ALA A 71 1.62 -12.37 -16.06
CA ALA A 71 0.76 -12.18 -17.22
C ALA A 71 1.52 -12.38 -18.55
N GLY A 72 2.78 -11.96 -18.62
CA GLY A 72 3.66 -12.22 -19.77
C GLY A 72 3.89 -13.71 -20.02
N GLU A 73 4.04 -14.51 -18.96
CA GLU A 73 4.20 -15.96 -19.10
C GLU A 73 2.94 -16.66 -19.65
N ALA A 74 1.74 -16.11 -19.42
CA ALA A 74 0.52 -16.63 -20.03
C ALA A 74 0.55 -16.50 -21.57
N ASN A 75 1.14 -15.42 -22.10
CA ASN A 75 1.34 -15.27 -23.55
C ASN A 75 2.34 -16.31 -24.08
N ASN A 76 3.39 -16.62 -23.33
CA ASN A 76 4.35 -17.66 -23.69
C ASN A 76 3.68 -19.05 -23.73
N ILE A 77 2.75 -19.35 -22.81
CA ILE A 77 1.95 -20.58 -22.86
C ILE A 77 1.14 -20.66 -24.15
N ASN A 78 0.45 -19.58 -24.54
CA ASN A 78 -0.34 -19.54 -25.76
C ASN A 78 0.54 -19.77 -27.00
N GLN A 79 1.72 -19.17 -27.07
CA GLN A 79 2.66 -19.38 -28.17
C GLN A 79 3.13 -20.85 -28.25
N LEU A 80 3.46 -21.46 -27.11
CA LEU A 80 3.85 -22.86 -27.06
C LEU A 80 2.69 -23.79 -27.46
N ALA A 81 1.45 -23.46 -27.09
CA ALA A 81 0.27 -24.22 -27.50
C ALA A 81 0.08 -24.17 -29.02
N HIS A 82 0.20 -23.00 -29.64
CA HIS A 82 0.15 -22.87 -31.10
C HIS A 82 1.29 -23.64 -31.79
N LYS A 83 2.51 -23.55 -31.27
CA LYS A 83 3.68 -24.28 -31.80
C LYS A 83 3.51 -25.80 -31.67
N ALA A 84 2.95 -26.28 -30.56
CA ALA A 84 2.63 -27.69 -30.34
C ALA A 84 1.57 -28.19 -31.32
N ASN A 85 0.54 -27.39 -31.58
CA ASN A 85 -0.53 -27.73 -32.51
C ASN A 85 -0.03 -27.83 -33.95
N ALA A 86 0.98 -27.01 -34.32
CA ALA A 86 1.55 -27.01 -35.66
C ALA A 86 2.65 -28.08 -35.87
N GLY A 87 3.50 -28.31 -34.86
CA GLY A 87 4.72 -29.12 -34.99
C GLY A 87 4.80 -30.36 -34.09
N GLY A 88 3.74 -30.65 -33.33
CA GLY A 88 3.71 -31.74 -32.37
C GLY A 88 4.37 -31.38 -31.02
N PHE A 89 3.96 -32.10 -29.97
CA PHE A 89 4.33 -31.79 -28.59
C PHE A 89 5.83 -32.00 -28.27
N ALA A 90 6.49 -32.95 -28.94
CA ALA A 90 7.89 -33.28 -28.67
C ALA A 90 8.82 -32.06 -28.85
N GLY A 91 8.53 -31.18 -29.81
CA GLY A 91 9.32 -29.99 -30.10
C GLY A 91 9.16 -28.83 -29.09
N VAL A 92 8.19 -28.91 -28.18
CA VAL A 92 7.93 -27.84 -27.18
C VAL A 92 8.07 -28.30 -25.73
N ALA A 93 8.22 -29.60 -25.49
CA ALA A 93 8.21 -30.17 -24.13
C ALA A 93 9.29 -29.56 -23.21
N ALA A 94 10.50 -29.33 -23.72
CA ALA A 94 11.59 -28.72 -22.96
C ALA A 94 11.31 -27.24 -22.61
N GLU A 95 10.79 -26.46 -23.57
CA GLU A 95 10.41 -25.06 -23.36
C GLU A 95 9.27 -24.94 -22.34
N LEU A 96 8.31 -25.86 -22.38
CA LEU A 96 7.18 -25.92 -21.44
C LEU A 96 7.62 -26.27 -20.01
N MET A 97 8.58 -27.19 -19.85
CA MET A 97 9.18 -27.47 -18.53
C MET A 97 9.89 -26.24 -17.94
N MET A 98 10.62 -25.48 -18.77
CA MET A 98 11.29 -24.26 -18.34
C MET A 98 10.29 -23.17 -17.96
N LEU A 99 9.21 -23.02 -18.74
CA LEU A 99 8.13 -22.10 -18.45
C LEU A 99 7.42 -22.43 -17.12
N LYS A 100 7.12 -23.71 -16.88
CA LYS A 100 6.57 -24.17 -15.60
C LYS A 100 7.46 -23.77 -14.42
N LYS A 101 8.78 -23.97 -14.52
CA LYS A 101 9.74 -23.59 -13.46
C LYS A 101 9.68 -22.08 -13.18
N LYS A 102 9.64 -21.24 -14.23
CA LYS A 102 9.54 -19.78 -14.10
C LYS A 102 8.24 -19.34 -13.44
N ILE A 103 7.10 -19.88 -13.86
CA ILE A 103 5.80 -19.56 -13.26
C ILE A 103 5.77 -19.90 -11.77
N VAL A 104 6.25 -21.10 -11.40
CA VAL A 104 6.34 -21.50 -9.98
C VAL A 104 7.22 -20.53 -9.19
N GLN A 105 8.33 -20.06 -9.76
CA GLN A 105 9.21 -19.09 -9.10
C GLN A 105 8.54 -17.72 -8.91
N ILE A 106 7.83 -17.22 -9.93
CA ILE A 106 7.07 -15.96 -9.85
C ILE A 106 5.96 -16.05 -8.79
N ILE A 107 5.23 -17.17 -8.75
CA ILE A 107 4.19 -17.40 -7.74
C ILE A 107 4.79 -17.47 -6.33
N LYS A 108 5.95 -18.09 -6.15
CA LYS A 108 6.65 -18.10 -4.84
C LYS A 108 7.02 -16.70 -4.39
N GLN A 109 7.52 -15.85 -5.29
CA GLN A 109 7.82 -14.44 -4.98
C GLN A 109 6.58 -13.69 -4.46
N LEU A 110 5.41 -13.90 -5.07
CA LEU A 110 4.14 -13.32 -4.59
C LEU A 110 3.64 -13.94 -3.27
N SER A 111 4.00 -15.19 -2.98
CA SER A 111 3.57 -15.93 -1.79
C SER A 111 4.46 -15.67 -0.58
N ASP A 112 5.68 -15.17 -0.72
CA ASP A 112 6.49 -14.81 0.45
C ASP A 112 6.14 -13.40 0.98
N ASP A 113 5.41 -12.59 0.21
CA ASP A 113 4.97 -11.25 0.62
C ASP A 113 3.95 -11.23 1.78
N TRP A 114 3.15 -12.30 1.96
CA TRP A 114 2.20 -12.37 3.09
C TRP A 114 2.85 -12.81 4.41
N LYS A 115 4.05 -13.40 4.38
CA LYS A 115 4.75 -13.89 5.58
C LYS A 115 5.52 -12.80 6.33
N ASN A 116 5.72 -11.64 5.72
CA ASN A 116 6.46 -10.51 6.29
C ASN A 116 5.55 -9.45 6.95
N LYS A 117 4.37 -9.85 7.44
CA LYS A 117 3.46 -8.97 8.19
C LYS A 117 3.23 -9.45 9.62
#